data_AF-A0A1V4U9T4-F1
#
_entry.id   AF-A0A1V4U9T4-F1
#
_cell.length_a   1.000
_cell.length_b   1.000
_cell.length_c   1.000
_cell.angle_alpha   90.00
_cell.angle_beta   90.00
_cell.angle_gamma   90.00
#
_symmetry.space_group_name_H-M   'P 1'
#
loop_
_entity.id
_entity.type
_entity.pdbx_description
1 polymer ?
#
loop_
_entity_poly.entity_id
_entity_poly.type
_entity_poly.pdbx_seq_one_letter_code
_entity_poly.pdbx_strand_id
1 'polypeptide(L)'
;MIGIDIGGANVKFATDGGVDTVYCPLWEGAPLAGVLSRYRDAGEEAAVVMSGELADCFRTKSEGVSWITRTVREVFPEALFYGTDGRFHDSPVPALAAANWLASAAFLHARDPEGLLVDMGSTTTDIVPLASLSPLYGLTDLLRLQKGYLVYTGLLRTTIPAAIRSVSLAGVPTPVSAEQFSISADAHLVLDHIREPGYSCDTPDRKGRDRTSCLRRLARVVCADLEEIGEEGALMVAEAFWYAQREVIYDTVTRVIKESGARRIYTAGTGSGLLASTLGGTDLTSEIGPAATALPAFAVREVLRRSRG
;
A
#
# COMPACT_ATOMS: atom_id res chain seq x y z
N MET A 1 7.54 -19.18 -13.75
CA MET A 1 8.06 -18.05 -12.95
C MET A 1 6.91 -17.21 -12.40
N ILE A 2 6.87 -17.06 -11.07
CA ILE A 2 5.91 -16.27 -10.30
C ILE A 2 6.54 -14.97 -9.79
N GLY A 3 5.74 -13.91 -9.66
CA GLY A 3 6.11 -12.69 -8.93
C GLY A 3 5.49 -12.68 -7.53
N ILE A 4 6.25 -12.31 -6.51
CA ILE A 4 5.80 -12.34 -5.11
C ILE A 4 6.19 -11.03 -4.42
N ASP A 5 5.22 -10.37 -3.78
CA ASP A 5 5.43 -9.24 -2.88
C ASP A 5 5.05 -9.64 -1.46
N ILE A 6 6.04 -9.74 -0.57
CA ILE A 6 5.87 -10.14 0.82
C ILE A 6 5.80 -8.88 1.68
N GLY A 7 4.57 -8.40 1.90
CA GLY A 7 4.28 -7.32 2.83
C GLY A 7 4.13 -7.81 4.27
N GLY A 8 4.04 -6.86 5.21
CA GLY A 8 3.84 -7.20 6.63
C GLY A 8 2.46 -7.82 6.90
N ALA A 9 1.43 -7.38 6.18
CA ALA A 9 0.03 -7.77 6.39
C ALA A 9 -0.51 -8.75 5.33
N ASN A 10 0.04 -8.67 4.11
CA ASN A 10 -0.46 -9.38 2.96
C ASN A 10 0.70 -9.88 2.13
N VAL A 11 0.50 -11.03 1.48
CA VAL A 11 1.37 -11.50 0.41
C VAL A 11 0.60 -11.37 -0.90
N LYS A 12 1.22 -10.75 -1.89
CA LYS A 12 0.63 -10.59 -3.23
C LYS A 12 1.38 -11.44 -4.23
N PHE A 13 0.65 -12.04 -5.16
CA PHE A 13 1.16 -12.96 -6.17
C PHE A 13 0.81 -12.46 -7.56
N ALA A 14 1.73 -12.68 -8.51
CA ALA A 14 1.49 -12.48 -9.93
C ALA A 14 1.96 -13.70 -10.73
N THR A 15 1.03 -14.38 -11.37
CA THR A 15 1.24 -15.57 -12.20
C THR A 15 0.78 -15.32 -13.64
N ASP A 16 0.97 -16.28 -14.54
CA ASP A 16 0.35 -16.20 -15.88
C ASP A 16 -1.18 -16.31 -15.81
N GLY A 17 -1.74 -16.88 -14.73
CA GLY A 17 -3.18 -17.01 -14.50
C GLY A 17 -3.84 -15.78 -13.87
N GLY A 18 -3.06 -14.74 -13.51
CA GLY A 18 -3.55 -13.52 -12.87
C GLY A 18 -2.83 -13.19 -11.57
N VAL A 19 -3.45 -12.33 -10.77
CA VAL A 19 -2.92 -11.89 -9.47
C VAL A 19 -3.80 -12.31 -8.32
N ASP A 20 -3.20 -12.45 -7.14
CA ASP A 20 -3.89 -12.78 -5.91
C ASP A 20 -3.31 -11.99 -4.74
N THR A 21 -4.10 -11.72 -3.71
CA THR A 21 -3.68 -11.06 -2.47
C THR A 21 -4.22 -11.85 -1.29
N VAL A 22 -3.29 -12.42 -0.52
CA VAL A 22 -3.61 -13.25 0.64
C VAL A 22 -3.26 -12.51 1.92
N TYR A 23 -4.25 -12.35 2.81
CA TYR A 23 -4.01 -11.81 4.15
C TYR A 23 -3.11 -12.77 4.93
N CYS A 24 -1.94 -12.27 5.35
CA CYS A 24 -0.87 -13.02 5.99
C CYS A 24 -0.11 -12.07 6.95
N PRO A 25 -0.68 -11.78 8.13
CA PRO A 25 -0.08 -10.85 9.08
C PRO A 25 1.16 -11.47 9.73
N LEU A 26 2.35 -11.10 9.24
CA LEU A 26 3.61 -11.67 9.71
C LEU A 26 3.84 -11.40 11.21
N TRP A 27 3.35 -10.27 11.73
CA TRP A 27 3.44 -9.92 13.15
C TRP A 27 2.65 -10.87 14.08
N GLU A 28 1.70 -11.63 13.54
CA GLU A 28 0.90 -12.63 14.29
C GLU A 28 1.44 -14.06 14.11
N GLY A 29 2.59 -14.23 13.44
CA GLY A 29 3.16 -15.55 13.16
C GLY A 29 2.42 -16.31 12.07
N ALA A 30 1.80 -15.62 11.10
CA ALA A 30 1.08 -16.24 10.01
C ALA A 30 1.94 -17.25 9.21
N PRO A 31 1.37 -18.36 8.72
CA PRO A 31 2.13 -19.46 8.12
C PRO A 31 2.54 -19.16 6.67
N LEU A 32 3.54 -18.28 6.48
CA LEU A 32 4.00 -17.83 5.17
C LEU A 32 4.32 -19.02 4.23
N ALA A 33 5.06 -20.03 4.70
CA ALA A 33 5.38 -21.22 3.89
C ALA A 33 4.12 -21.94 3.36
N GLY A 34 3.07 -22.02 4.18
CA GLY A 34 1.79 -22.61 3.81
C GLY A 34 1.03 -21.77 2.78
N VAL A 35 1.12 -20.45 2.86
CA VAL A 35 0.56 -19.53 1.85
C VAL A 35 1.30 -19.67 0.53
N LEU A 36 2.64 -19.63 0.56
CA LEU A 36 3.50 -19.78 -0.62
C LEU A 36 3.28 -21.14 -1.32
N SER A 37 3.11 -22.21 -0.54
CA SER A 37 2.95 -23.58 -1.07
C SER A 37 1.73 -23.75 -1.99
N ARG A 38 0.73 -22.88 -1.88
CA ARG A 38 -0.47 -22.87 -2.75
C ARG A 38 -0.14 -22.54 -4.20
N TYR A 39 1.02 -21.95 -4.47
CA TYR A 39 1.43 -21.49 -5.80
C TYR A 39 2.63 -22.26 -6.36
N ARG A 40 2.98 -23.43 -5.79
CA ARG A 40 4.11 -24.24 -6.30
C ARG A 40 3.95 -24.69 -7.75
N ASP A 41 2.71 -24.84 -8.21
CA ASP A 41 2.43 -25.23 -9.59
C ASP A 41 2.86 -24.16 -10.61
N ALA A 42 3.21 -22.95 -10.17
CA ALA A 42 3.79 -21.90 -11.02
C ALA A 42 5.28 -22.11 -11.38
N GLY A 43 5.89 -23.18 -10.85
CA GLY A 43 7.29 -23.59 -11.08
C GLY A 43 8.22 -23.29 -9.90
N GLU A 44 9.51 -23.55 -10.07
CA GLU A 44 10.55 -23.38 -9.04
C GLU A 44 11.10 -21.95 -8.96
N GLU A 45 10.89 -21.17 -10.01
CA GLU A 45 11.40 -19.80 -10.16
C GLU A 45 10.42 -18.76 -9.60
N ALA A 46 10.92 -17.91 -8.72
CA ALA A 46 10.19 -16.75 -8.19
C ALA A 46 11.02 -15.47 -8.29
N ALA A 47 10.37 -14.37 -8.68
CA ALA A 47 10.88 -13.02 -8.54
C ALA A 47 10.22 -12.39 -7.31
N VAL A 48 11.01 -11.92 -6.34
CA VAL A 48 10.51 -11.60 -5.00
C VAL A 48 10.90 -10.18 -4.60
N VAL A 49 9.95 -9.42 -4.07
CA VAL A 49 10.19 -8.20 -3.29
C VAL A 49 9.60 -8.36 -1.89
N MET A 50 10.13 -7.60 -0.93
CA MET A 50 9.61 -7.59 0.44
C MET A 50 9.50 -6.16 1.00
N SER A 51 8.50 -6.00 1.85
CA SER A 51 8.29 -4.84 2.73
C SER A 51 7.85 -5.26 4.15
N GLY A 52 7.69 -6.56 4.40
CA GLY A 52 7.30 -7.13 5.68
C GLY A 52 8.45 -7.42 6.64
N GLU A 53 9.70 -7.10 6.29
CA GLU A 53 10.87 -7.46 7.10
C GLU A 53 10.98 -6.70 8.43
N LEU A 54 10.16 -5.67 8.63
CA LEU A 54 10.03 -4.88 9.86
C LEU A 54 8.84 -5.29 10.73
N ALA A 55 8.16 -6.40 10.42
CA ALA A 55 7.08 -6.89 11.26
C ALA A 55 7.56 -7.14 12.71
N ASP A 56 6.70 -6.83 13.70
CA ASP A 56 7.04 -6.84 15.13
C ASP A 56 7.54 -8.20 15.66
N CYS A 57 7.34 -9.28 14.91
CA CYS A 57 7.87 -10.60 15.23
C CYS A 57 9.39 -10.74 15.03
N PHE A 58 10.03 -9.79 14.34
CA PHE A 58 11.48 -9.78 14.11
C PHE A 58 12.18 -8.77 15.04
N ARG A 59 13.29 -9.18 15.67
CA ARG A 59 14.08 -8.30 16.53
C ARG A 59 14.85 -7.25 15.72
N THR A 60 15.21 -7.59 14.49
CA THR A 60 15.93 -6.70 13.59
C THR A 60 15.45 -6.87 12.15
N LYS A 61 15.64 -5.80 11.36
CA LYS A 61 15.41 -5.81 9.91
C LYS A 61 16.15 -6.95 9.18
N SER A 62 17.40 -7.24 9.60
CA SER A 62 18.21 -8.32 9.02
C SER A 62 17.67 -9.71 9.34
N GLU A 63 17.10 -9.90 10.53
CA GLU A 63 16.40 -11.15 10.90
C GLU A 63 15.18 -11.38 10.02
N GLY A 64 14.35 -10.36 9.81
CA GLY A 64 13.20 -10.42 8.91
C GLY A 64 13.59 -10.79 7.48
N VAL A 65 14.57 -10.10 6.89
CA VAL A 65 15.09 -10.41 5.54
C VAL A 65 15.58 -11.85 5.45
N SER A 66 16.35 -12.31 6.44
CA SER A 66 16.91 -13.66 6.45
C SER A 66 15.83 -14.73 6.56
N TRP A 67 14.82 -14.49 7.40
CA TRP A 67 13.70 -15.39 7.58
C TRP A 67 12.85 -15.48 6.31
N ILE A 68 12.42 -14.34 5.74
CA ILE A 68 11.63 -14.29 4.50
C ILE A 68 12.35 -15.01 3.37
N THR A 69 13.64 -14.70 3.16
CA THR A 69 14.45 -15.31 2.10
C THR A 69 14.50 -16.83 2.24
N ARG A 70 14.75 -17.34 3.46
CA ARG A 70 14.79 -18.79 3.72
C ARG A 70 13.43 -19.44 3.45
N THR A 71 12.35 -18.89 3.99
CA THR A 71 11.00 -19.44 3.86
C THR A 71 10.53 -19.46 2.40
N VAL A 72 10.89 -18.44 1.61
CA VAL A 72 10.59 -18.47 0.17
C VAL A 72 11.39 -19.55 -0.54
N ARG A 73 12.69 -19.70 -0.24
CA ARG A 73 13.55 -20.71 -0.89
C ARG A 73 13.19 -22.16 -0.51
N GLU A 74 12.55 -22.38 0.63
CA GLU A 74 11.97 -23.69 0.98
C GLU A 74 10.85 -24.12 0.02
N VAL A 75 10.18 -23.15 -0.63
CA VAL A 75 9.07 -23.39 -1.55
C VAL A 75 9.47 -23.19 -3.03
N PHE A 76 10.31 -22.20 -3.29
CA PHE A 76 10.81 -21.80 -4.61
C PHE A 76 12.35 -21.76 -4.57
N PRO A 77 13.04 -22.90 -4.79
CA PRO A 77 14.49 -23.01 -4.61
C PRO A 77 15.33 -22.05 -5.46
N GLU A 78 14.80 -21.66 -6.62
CA GLU A 78 15.40 -20.76 -7.60
C GLU A 78 14.92 -19.30 -7.47
N ALA A 79 14.34 -18.93 -6.32
CA ALA A 79 13.89 -17.58 -6.06
C ALA A 79 15.04 -16.55 -6.12
N LEU A 80 14.77 -15.43 -6.81
CA LEU A 80 15.63 -14.25 -6.86
C LEU A 80 14.90 -13.06 -6.23
N PHE A 81 15.62 -12.31 -5.40
CA PHE A 81 15.08 -11.25 -4.56
C PHE A 81 15.58 -9.90 -5.06
N TYR A 82 14.67 -8.99 -5.37
CA TYR A 82 15.01 -7.65 -5.87
C TYR A 82 15.32 -6.71 -4.71
N GLY A 83 16.46 -6.03 -4.79
CA GLY A 83 16.94 -5.10 -3.78
C GLY A 83 16.74 -3.64 -4.13
N THR A 84 16.81 -2.80 -3.10
CA THR A 84 16.87 -1.34 -3.17
C THR A 84 18.09 -0.83 -3.96
N ASP A 85 19.08 -1.68 -4.24
CA ASP A 85 20.21 -1.40 -5.13
C ASP A 85 19.88 -1.64 -6.62
N GLY A 86 18.63 -1.98 -6.93
CA GLY A 86 18.14 -2.21 -8.28
C GLY A 86 18.57 -3.56 -8.87
N ARG A 87 19.05 -4.50 -8.05
CA ARG A 87 19.61 -5.79 -8.48
C ARG A 87 18.84 -6.97 -7.89
N PHE A 88 18.95 -8.12 -8.56
CA PHE A 88 18.50 -9.39 -8.01
C PHE A 88 19.63 -10.06 -7.22
N HIS A 89 19.27 -10.63 -6.08
CA HIS A 89 20.15 -11.39 -5.19
C HIS A 89 19.55 -12.78 -4.97
N ASP A 90 20.40 -13.77 -4.73
CA ASP A 90 20.03 -15.15 -4.39
C ASP A 90 20.15 -15.42 -2.88
N SER A 91 20.65 -14.45 -2.11
CA SER A 91 21.01 -14.58 -0.72
C SER A 91 20.52 -13.36 0.08
N PRO A 92 20.31 -13.51 1.40
CA PRO A 92 19.78 -12.43 2.22
C PRO A 92 20.84 -11.32 2.35
N VAL A 93 20.56 -10.16 1.73
CA VAL A 93 21.38 -8.95 1.85
C VAL A 93 20.55 -7.79 2.39
N PRO A 94 21.15 -6.81 3.09
CA PRO A 94 20.42 -5.66 3.62
C PRO A 94 19.62 -4.88 2.57
N ALA A 95 20.07 -4.90 1.32
CA ALA A 95 19.42 -4.20 0.21
C ALA A 95 18.02 -4.75 -0.12
N LEU A 96 17.68 -6.01 0.22
CA LEU A 96 16.38 -6.62 -0.12
C LEU A 96 15.17 -5.96 0.53
N ALA A 97 15.43 -5.12 1.51
CA ALA A 97 14.45 -4.69 2.45
C ALA A 97 13.73 -3.40 1.99
N ALA A 98 12.40 -3.41 1.99
CA ALA A 98 11.55 -2.35 1.46
C ALA A 98 11.83 -2.01 -0.01
N ALA A 99 11.94 -3.02 -0.87
CA ALA A 99 12.23 -2.86 -2.31
C ALA A 99 11.00 -2.92 -3.23
N ASN A 100 9.81 -3.17 -2.68
CA ASN A 100 8.57 -3.37 -3.42
C ASN A 100 8.17 -2.17 -4.30
N TRP A 101 8.25 -0.95 -3.78
CA TRP A 101 7.97 0.29 -4.52
C TRP A 101 9.00 0.53 -5.66
N LEU A 102 10.25 0.12 -5.45
CA LEU A 102 11.32 0.30 -6.44
C LEU A 102 11.12 -0.65 -7.64
N ALA A 103 10.66 -1.87 -7.41
CA ALA A 103 10.30 -2.78 -8.50
C ALA A 103 9.19 -2.19 -9.38
N SER A 104 8.13 -1.63 -8.77
CA SER A 104 7.06 -0.92 -9.47
C SER A 104 7.59 0.25 -10.30
N ALA A 105 8.46 1.07 -9.70
CA ALA A 105 9.09 2.20 -10.38
C ALA A 105 9.98 1.75 -11.54
N ALA A 106 10.77 0.67 -11.37
CA ALA A 106 11.63 0.14 -12.42
C ALA A 106 10.83 -0.41 -13.61
N PHE A 107 9.72 -1.11 -13.33
CA PHE A 107 8.82 -1.60 -14.36
C PHE A 107 8.22 -0.46 -15.19
N LEU A 108 7.70 0.58 -14.53
CA LEU A 108 7.06 1.72 -15.19
C LEU A 108 8.06 2.68 -15.85
N HIS A 109 9.25 2.89 -15.27
CA HIS A 109 10.31 3.69 -15.87
C HIS A 109 10.67 3.22 -17.29
N ALA A 110 10.79 1.90 -17.46
CA ALA A 110 11.08 1.32 -18.77
C ALA A 110 9.93 1.47 -19.79
N ARG A 111 8.71 1.80 -19.33
CA ARG A 111 7.54 2.03 -20.17
C ARG A 111 7.29 3.51 -20.45
N ASP A 112 7.38 4.34 -19.41
CA ASP A 112 7.24 5.78 -19.49
C ASP A 112 8.12 6.49 -18.44
N PRO A 113 9.31 6.95 -18.81
CA PRO A 113 10.19 7.68 -17.92
C PRO A 113 9.69 9.09 -17.59
N GLU A 114 8.74 9.65 -18.34
CA GLU A 114 8.16 10.97 -18.01
C GLU A 114 6.99 10.87 -17.00
N GLY A 115 6.74 9.67 -16.45
CA GLY A 115 5.64 9.43 -15.52
C GLY A 115 5.96 9.68 -14.05
N LEU A 116 4.89 9.70 -13.26
CA LEU A 116 4.88 9.64 -11.80
C LEU A 116 4.01 8.47 -11.38
N LEU A 117 4.54 7.54 -10.59
CA LEU A 117 3.75 6.52 -9.93
C LEU A 117 3.13 7.07 -8.65
N VAL A 118 1.82 6.90 -8.48
CA VAL A 118 1.10 7.11 -7.22
C VAL A 118 0.40 5.80 -6.83
N ASP A 119 1.03 5.00 -5.98
CA ASP A 119 0.53 3.68 -5.55
C ASP A 119 -0.05 3.79 -4.14
N MET A 120 -1.37 3.72 -4.01
CA MET A 120 -2.05 3.72 -2.71
C MET A 120 -2.47 2.31 -2.31
N GLY A 121 -1.73 1.77 -1.35
CA GLY A 121 -2.09 0.56 -0.65
C GLY A 121 -3.09 0.80 0.48
N SER A 122 -3.24 -0.22 1.35
CA SER A 122 -4.11 -0.13 2.51
C SER A 122 -3.60 0.83 3.59
N THR A 123 -2.29 1.07 3.66
CA THR A 123 -1.64 1.79 4.76
C THR A 123 -0.86 3.02 4.30
N THR A 124 -0.24 2.96 3.12
CA THR A 124 0.69 3.97 2.61
C THR A 124 0.36 4.34 1.17
N THR A 125 0.84 5.51 0.75
CA THR A 125 0.81 5.98 -0.63
C THR A 125 2.23 6.30 -1.07
N ASP A 126 2.72 5.59 -2.08
CA ASP A 126 4.05 5.81 -2.67
C ASP A 126 3.92 6.80 -3.83
N ILE A 127 4.77 7.83 -3.87
CA ILE A 127 4.74 8.90 -4.90
C ILE A 127 6.14 8.97 -5.54
N VAL A 128 6.34 8.25 -6.64
CA VAL A 128 7.68 7.96 -7.15
C VAL A 128 7.87 8.51 -8.56
N PRO A 129 8.78 9.48 -8.77
CA PRO A 129 9.08 9.99 -10.10
C PRO A 129 9.85 8.94 -10.91
N LEU A 130 9.51 8.82 -12.20
CA LEU A 130 10.06 7.78 -13.07
C LEU A 130 11.17 8.27 -14.00
N ALA A 131 11.60 9.53 -13.91
CA ALA A 131 12.62 10.09 -14.82
C ALA A 131 13.98 9.40 -14.72
N SER A 132 14.38 8.97 -13.52
CA SER A 132 15.63 8.26 -13.29
C SER A 132 15.52 7.36 -12.06
N LEU A 133 15.98 6.12 -12.18
CA LEU A 133 16.03 5.16 -11.07
C LEU A 133 17.25 5.35 -10.18
N SER A 134 18.35 5.90 -10.71
CA SER A 134 19.61 6.00 -9.96
C SER A 134 19.49 6.77 -8.62
N PRO A 135 18.76 7.90 -8.53
CA PRO A 135 18.53 8.59 -7.26
C PRO A 135 17.60 7.85 -6.29
N LEU A 136 16.88 6.84 -6.78
CA LEU A 136 15.98 6.02 -5.97
C LEU A 136 16.71 4.86 -5.28
N TYR A 137 17.87 4.46 -5.80
CA TYR A 137 18.61 3.34 -5.24
C TYR A 137 19.11 3.63 -3.82
N GLY A 138 18.91 2.66 -2.93
CA GLY A 138 19.29 2.72 -1.53
C GLY A 138 18.48 3.70 -0.67
N LEU A 139 17.41 4.30 -1.20
CA LEU A 139 16.54 5.17 -0.39
C LEU A 139 15.86 4.36 0.72
N THR A 140 16.10 4.79 1.95
CA THR A 140 15.40 4.29 3.14
C THR A 140 14.02 4.92 3.25
N ASP A 141 13.10 4.30 3.99
CA ASP A 141 11.77 4.88 4.23
C ASP A 141 11.84 6.27 4.89
N LEU A 142 12.82 6.51 5.77
CA LEU A 142 13.07 7.85 6.33
C LEU A 142 13.37 8.88 5.23
N LEU A 143 14.26 8.55 4.29
CA LEU A 143 14.59 9.45 3.18
C LEU A 143 13.40 9.63 2.24
N ARG A 144 12.60 8.57 2.03
CA ARG A 144 11.37 8.63 1.22
C ARG A 144 10.32 9.53 1.86
N LEU A 145 10.12 9.44 3.18
CA LEU A 145 9.25 10.36 3.94
C LEU A 145 9.72 11.81 3.79
N GLN A 146 11.02 12.06 3.95
CA GLN A 146 11.60 13.40 3.81
C GLN A 146 11.45 13.98 2.40
N LYS A 147 11.54 13.13 1.36
CA LYS A 147 11.34 13.52 -0.04
C LYS A 147 9.85 13.60 -0.42
N GLY A 148 8.96 13.04 0.41
CA GLY A 148 7.55 12.81 0.10
C GLY A 148 7.33 11.75 -0.99
N TYR A 149 8.26 10.81 -1.15
CA TYR A 149 8.06 9.61 -1.99
C TYR A 149 7.30 8.51 -1.26
N LEU A 150 7.08 8.70 0.05
CA LEU A 150 6.24 7.87 0.90
C LEU A 150 5.37 8.82 1.73
N VAL A 151 4.06 8.65 1.66
CA VAL A 151 3.09 9.33 2.52
C VAL A 151 2.40 8.25 3.35
N TYR A 152 2.39 8.41 4.67
CA TYR A 152 1.86 7.40 5.59
C TYR A 152 0.33 7.49 5.74
N THR A 153 -0.36 7.38 4.61
CA THR A 153 -1.80 7.27 4.54
C THR A 153 -2.20 6.33 3.42
N GLY A 154 -3.23 5.52 3.63
CA GLY A 154 -3.76 4.60 2.65
C GLY A 154 -5.25 4.39 2.77
N LEU A 155 -5.79 3.54 1.90
CA LEU A 155 -7.22 3.39 1.72
C LEU A 155 -7.93 2.77 2.93
N LEU A 156 -7.25 2.03 3.80
CA LEU A 156 -7.95 1.23 4.83
C LEU A 156 -7.52 1.50 6.27
N ARG A 157 -6.22 1.69 6.53
CA ARG A 157 -5.64 1.54 7.88
C ARG A 157 -5.20 2.84 8.54
N THR A 158 -5.32 3.99 7.88
CA THR A 158 -4.95 5.28 8.48
C THR A 158 -5.93 5.59 9.62
N THR A 159 -5.44 5.92 10.81
CA THR A 159 -6.33 6.34 11.90
C THR A 159 -6.85 7.76 11.63
N ILE A 160 -8.12 8.02 11.95
CA ILE A 160 -8.70 9.37 11.78
C ILE A 160 -7.87 10.46 12.49
N PRO A 161 -7.44 10.31 13.76
CA PRO A 161 -6.64 11.34 14.44
C PRO A 161 -5.23 11.56 13.87
N ALA A 162 -4.73 10.68 13.00
CA ALA A 162 -3.48 10.91 12.28
C ALA A 162 -3.62 11.93 11.15
N ALA A 163 -4.83 12.10 10.60
CA ALA A 163 -5.09 13.03 9.50
C ALA A 163 -5.72 14.36 9.98
N ILE A 164 -6.63 14.30 10.97
CA ILE A 164 -7.35 15.48 11.46
C ILE A 164 -7.23 15.64 12.98
N ARG A 165 -7.26 16.87 13.46
CA ARG A 165 -7.26 17.21 14.91
C ARG A 165 -8.57 17.85 15.37
N SER A 166 -9.42 18.26 14.44
CA SER A 166 -10.75 18.84 14.68
C SER A 166 -11.62 18.62 13.45
N VAL A 167 -12.93 18.52 13.65
CA VAL A 167 -13.98 18.55 12.62
C VAL A 167 -14.97 19.68 12.94
N SER A 168 -15.61 20.28 11.95
CA SER A 168 -16.70 21.23 12.18
C SER A 168 -18.04 20.48 12.24
N LEU A 169 -18.66 20.40 13.42
CA LEU A 169 -19.99 19.82 13.59
C LEU A 169 -21.00 20.93 13.84
N ALA A 170 -22.01 21.05 12.97
CA ALA A 170 -23.01 22.12 13.03
C ALA A 170 -22.38 23.54 13.14
N GLY A 171 -21.23 23.76 12.47
CA GLY A 171 -20.50 25.02 12.49
C GLY A 171 -19.61 25.24 13.72
N VAL A 172 -19.53 24.27 14.63
CA VAL A 172 -18.68 24.33 15.83
C VAL A 172 -17.41 23.49 15.62
N PRO A 173 -16.21 24.07 15.80
CA PRO A 173 -14.97 23.29 15.82
C PRO A 173 -14.94 22.32 17.00
N THR A 174 -14.99 21.03 16.69
CA THR A 174 -15.00 19.92 17.66
C THR A 174 -13.68 19.16 17.56
N PRO A 175 -12.85 19.14 18.62
CA PRO A 175 -11.64 18.33 18.65
C PRO A 175 -11.93 16.84 18.52
N VAL A 176 -11.02 16.10 17.88
CA VAL A 176 -11.13 14.64 17.79
C VAL A 176 -10.34 13.95 18.89
N SER A 177 -10.85 12.83 19.38
CA SER A 177 -10.15 11.91 20.29
C SER A 177 -8.87 11.38 19.65
N ALA A 178 -7.83 11.17 20.46
CA ALA A 178 -6.60 10.51 20.03
C ALA A 178 -6.74 8.97 19.93
N GLU A 179 -7.82 8.41 20.48
CA GLU A 179 -8.08 6.97 20.47
C GLU A 179 -8.34 6.44 19.06
N GLN A 180 -7.96 5.18 18.82
CA GLN A 180 -8.19 4.49 17.55
C GLN A 180 -9.63 3.94 17.47
N PHE A 181 -10.64 4.82 17.49
CA PHE A 181 -12.03 4.41 17.33
C PHE A 181 -12.40 4.07 15.89
N SER A 182 -11.77 4.75 14.93
CA SER A 182 -12.09 4.64 13.51
C SER A 182 -10.83 4.78 12.65
N ILE A 183 -10.91 4.25 11.42
CA ILE A 183 -9.84 4.23 10.42
C ILE A 183 -10.36 4.66 9.05
N SER A 184 -9.46 4.90 8.09
CA SER A 184 -9.79 5.36 6.74
C SER A 184 -10.78 4.45 6.01
N ALA A 185 -10.74 3.13 6.24
CA ALA A 185 -11.74 2.22 5.69
C ALA A 185 -13.18 2.59 6.08
N ASP A 186 -13.41 3.06 7.32
CA ASP A 186 -14.75 3.49 7.75
C ASP A 186 -15.20 4.72 6.96
N ALA A 187 -14.33 5.73 6.84
CA ALA A 187 -14.60 6.95 6.09
C ALA A 187 -14.86 6.66 4.61
N HIS A 188 -14.00 5.88 3.98
CA HIS A 188 -14.13 5.51 2.57
C HIS A 188 -15.35 4.64 2.28
N LEU A 189 -15.80 3.82 3.23
CA LEU A 189 -17.01 3.02 3.05
C LEU A 189 -18.27 3.89 3.15
N VAL A 190 -18.37 4.78 4.13
CA VAL A 190 -19.56 5.65 4.28
C VAL A 190 -19.66 6.71 3.18
N LEU A 191 -18.53 7.09 2.57
CA LEU A 191 -18.43 7.96 1.40
C LEU A 191 -18.56 7.21 0.07
N ASP A 192 -18.87 5.91 0.07
CA ASP A 192 -19.02 5.06 -1.12
C ASP A 192 -17.76 4.97 -2.01
N HIS A 193 -16.57 5.30 -1.50
CA HIS A 193 -15.30 5.10 -2.22
C HIS A 193 -14.93 3.61 -2.32
N ILE A 194 -15.36 2.81 -1.32
CA ILE A 194 -15.23 1.35 -1.31
C ILE A 194 -16.55 0.70 -0.92
N ARG A 195 -16.72 -0.56 -1.32
CA ARG A 195 -17.80 -1.43 -0.85
C ARG A 195 -17.32 -2.28 0.32
N GLU A 196 -18.26 -2.88 1.07
CA GLU A 196 -17.95 -3.74 2.22
C GLU A 196 -16.90 -4.85 1.92
N PRO A 197 -16.93 -5.55 0.76
CA PRO A 197 -15.88 -6.51 0.42
C PRO A 197 -14.48 -5.91 0.28
N GLY A 198 -14.37 -4.61 0.00
CA GLY A 198 -13.12 -3.86 -0.06
C GLY A 198 -12.54 -3.50 1.31
N TYR A 199 -13.33 -3.59 2.38
CA TYR A 199 -12.88 -3.42 3.76
C TYR A 199 -12.22 -4.73 4.25
N SER A 200 -11.03 -5.03 3.74
CA SER A 200 -10.35 -6.31 3.97
C SER A 200 -9.56 -6.40 5.29
N CYS A 201 -9.40 -5.30 6.02
CA CYS A 201 -8.70 -5.29 7.31
C CYS A 201 -9.65 -5.49 8.51
N ASP A 202 -9.05 -5.70 9.68
CA ASP A 202 -9.79 -5.75 10.94
C ASP A 202 -10.38 -4.37 11.27
N THR A 203 -11.61 -4.36 11.76
CA THR A 203 -12.25 -3.15 12.27
C THR A 203 -11.67 -2.81 13.66
N PRO A 204 -11.51 -1.52 14.01
CA PRO A 204 -10.94 -1.12 15.29
C PRO A 204 -11.65 -1.71 16.52
N ASP A 205 -12.98 -1.88 16.44
CA ASP A 205 -13.80 -2.45 17.51
C ASP A 205 -14.10 -3.95 17.33
N ARG A 206 -13.51 -4.61 16.33
CA ARG A 206 -13.75 -6.02 15.97
C ARG A 206 -15.22 -6.35 15.67
N LYS A 207 -16.02 -5.35 15.30
CA LYS A 207 -17.44 -5.52 14.90
C LYS A 207 -17.60 -5.50 13.37
N GLY A 208 -18.85 -5.40 12.92
CA GLY A 208 -19.23 -5.39 11.50
C GLY A 208 -18.53 -4.31 10.67
N ARG A 209 -18.44 -4.61 9.37
CA ARG A 209 -17.93 -3.71 8.33
C ARG A 209 -19.05 -3.00 7.57
N ASP A 210 -20.30 -3.28 7.92
CA ASP A 210 -21.46 -2.62 7.34
C ASP A 210 -21.43 -1.12 7.60
N ARG A 211 -22.19 -0.38 6.78
CA ARG A 211 -22.23 1.08 6.82
C ARG A 211 -22.63 1.62 8.19
N THR A 212 -23.60 1.01 8.87
CA THR A 212 -24.06 1.45 10.20
C THR A 212 -22.97 1.26 11.26
N SER A 213 -22.23 0.14 11.20
CA SER A 213 -21.07 -0.09 12.08
C SER A 213 -19.94 0.93 11.83
N CYS A 214 -19.67 1.30 10.58
CA CYS A 214 -18.70 2.34 10.24
C CYS A 214 -19.10 3.71 10.78
N LEU A 215 -20.36 4.12 10.60
CA LEU A 215 -20.90 5.36 11.16
C LEU A 215 -20.76 5.43 12.68
N ARG A 216 -21.05 4.32 13.39
CA ARG A 216 -20.89 4.25 14.85
C ARG A 216 -19.43 4.46 15.28
N ARG A 217 -18.47 3.91 14.53
CA ARG A 217 -17.04 4.12 14.80
C ARG A 217 -16.63 5.57 14.54
N LEU A 218 -17.10 6.17 13.45
CA LEU A 218 -16.86 7.57 13.13
C LEU A 218 -17.43 8.52 14.18
N ALA A 219 -18.63 8.28 14.71
CA ALA A 219 -19.21 9.10 15.77
C ALA A 219 -18.35 9.12 17.05
N ARG A 220 -17.75 7.97 17.41
CA ARG A 220 -16.85 7.87 18.58
C ARG A 220 -15.58 8.71 18.44
N VAL A 221 -15.18 9.10 17.23
CA VAL A 221 -14.01 9.97 17.00
C VAL A 221 -14.16 11.31 17.73
N VAL A 222 -15.39 11.81 17.89
CA VAL A 222 -15.69 13.03 18.66
C VAL A 222 -16.32 12.71 20.02
N CYS A 223 -16.07 11.51 20.55
CA CYS A 223 -16.62 11.01 21.81
C CYS A 223 -18.15 10.96 21.87
N ALA A 224 -18.82 10.85 20.72
CA ALA A 224 -20.27 10.79 20.60
C ALA A 224 -20.76 9.42 20.09
N ASP A 225 -22.08 9.29 19.93
CA ASP A 225 -22.73 8.20 19.21
C ASP A 225 -23.75 8.72 18.18
N LEU A 226 -24.44 7.79 17.50
CA LEU A 226 -25.40 8.16 16.47
C LEU A 226 -26.71 8.74 17.00
N GLU A 227 -27.03 8.58 18.29
CA GLU A 227 -28.18 9.25 18.89
C GLU A 227 -27.89 10.74 19.09
N GLU A 228 -26.63 11.08 19.38
CA GLU A 228 -26.19 12.46 19.63
C GLU A 228 -25.93 13.27 18.35
N ILE A 229 -25.13 12.74 17.40
CA ILE A 229 -24.72 13.50 16.21
C ILE A 229 -25.39 13.04 14.91
N GLY A 230 -26.21 11.98 14.98
CA GLY A 230 -26.85 11.39 13.81
C GLY A 230 -25.87 10.84 12.78
N GLU A 231 -26.42 10.39 11.66
CA GLU A 231 -25.61 9.99 10.51
C GLU A 231 -24.87 11.18 9.87
N GLU A 232 -25.52 12.36 9.83
CA GLU A 232 -24.95 13.57 9.25
C GLU A 232 -23.65 13.98 9.95
N GLY A 233 -23.61 13.98 11.29
CA GLY A 233 -22.39 14.31 12.04
C GLY A 233 -21.27 13.28 11.82
N ALA A 234 -21.60 11.99 11.73
CA ALA A 234 -20.62 10.95 11.41
C ALA A 234 -20.08 11.09 9.98
N LEU A 235 -20.91 11.50 9.02
CA LEU A 235 -20.47 11.81 7.66
C LEU A 235 -19.54 13.04 7.62
N MET A 236 -19.83 14.09 8.41
CA MET A 236 -18.93 15.24 8.52
C MET A 236 -17.51 14.85 8.99
N VAL A 237 -17.39 13.86 9.90
CA VAL A 237 -16.09 13.30 10.30
C VAL A 237 -15.39 12.62 9.12
N ALA A 238 -16.11 11.79 8.36
CA ALA A 238 -15.57 11.10 7.20
C ALA A 238 -15.12 12.06 6.09
N GLU A 239 -15.93 13.09 5.80
CA GLU A 239 -15.62 14.13 4.82
C GLU A 239 -14.41 14.95 5.22
N ALA A 240 -14.32 15.36 6.50
CA ALA A 240 -13.15 16.08 7.02
C ALA A 240 -11.87 15.24 6.92
N PHE A 241 -11.96 13.95 7.25
CA PHE A 241 -10.85 13.01 7.08
C PHE A 241 -10.43 12.92 5.61
N TRP A 242 -11.38 12.67 4.70
CA TRP A 242 -11.06 12.51 3.28
C TRP A 242 -10.46 13.78 2.70
N TYR A 243 -11.02 14.95 3.03
CA TYR A 243 -10.45 16.22 2.64
C TYR A 243 -8.98 16.32 3.05
N ALA A 244 -8.66 16.12 4.34
CA ALA A 244 -7.28 16.20 4.82
C ALA A 244 -6.35 15.18 4.15
N GLN A 245 -6.79 13.92 3.99
CA GLN A 245 -6.01 12.88 3.33
C GLN A 245 -5.72 13.25 1.87
N ARG A 246 -6.75 13.71 1.15
CA ARG A 246 -6.65 14.11 -0.25
C ARG A 246 -5.69 15.28 -0.44
N GLU A 247 -5.79 16.32 0.38
CA GLU A 247 -4.92 17.50 0.26
C GLU A 247 -3.45 17.11 0.46
N VAL A 248 -3.13 16.29 1.47
CA VAL A 248 -1.74 15.83 1.69
C VAL A 248 -1.19 15.07 0.48
N ILE A 249 -2.00 14.20 -0.14
CA ILE A 249 -1.61 13.48 -1.35
C ILE A 249 -1.42 14.46 -2.52
N TYR A 250 -2.40 15.33 -2.75
CA TYR A 250 -2.39 16.29 -3.87
C TYR A 250 -1.20 17.26 -3.80
N ASP A 251 -0.93 17.83 -2.63
CA ASP A 251 0.19 18.74 -2.40
C ASP A 251 1.53 18.03 -2.62
N THR A 252 1.65 16.80 -2.13
CA THR A 252 2.86 16.01 -2.31
C THR A 252 3.08 15.65 -3.78
N VAL A 253 2.04 15.20 -4.48
CA VAL A 253 2.09 14.91 -5.92
C VAL A 253 2.49 16.16 -6.71
N THR A 254 1.86 17.30 -6.43
CA THR A 254 2.14 18.57 -7.11
C THR A 254 3.59 19.00 -6.91
N ARG A 255 4.11 18.88 -5.68
CA ARG A 255 5.51 19.18 -5.37
C ARG A 255 6.47 18.25 -6.12
N VAL A 256 6.22 16.94 -6.10
CA VAL A 256 7.08 15.96 -6.79
C VAL A 256 7.04 16.16 -8.31
N ILE A 257 5.90 16.49 -8.90
CA ILE A 257 5.78 16.85 -10.32
C ILE A 257 6.66 18.05 -10.64
N LYS A 258 6.58 19.12 -9.83
CA LYS A 258 7.37 20.33 -10.03
C LYS A 258 8.88 20.07 -9.93
N GLU A 259 9.31 19.22 -9.02
CA GLU A 259 10.73 18.87 -8.81
C GLU A 259 11.27 17.93 -9.90
N SER A 260 10.47 16.97 -10.36
CA SER A 260 10.91 15.91 -11.28
C SER A 260 10.64 16.21 -12.75
N GLY A 261 9.70 17.10 -13.06
CA GLY A 261 9.24 17.35 -14.43
C GLY A 261 8.31 16.27 -15.00
N ALA A 262 7.76 15.39 -14.15
CA ALA A 262 6.82 14.36 -14.57
C ALA A 262 5.58 14.97 -15.26
N ARG A 263 5.12 14.34 -16.35
CA ARG A 263 4.03 14.85 -17.20
C ARG A 263 2.76 14.01 -17.12
N ARG A 264 2.86 12.77 -16.66
CA ARG A 264 1.77 11.80 -16.56
C ARG A 264 1.74 11.19 -15.17
N ILE A 265 0.55 10.98 -14.64
CA ILE A 265 0.34 10.31 -13.35
C ILE A 265 -0.22 8.92 -13.63
N TYR A 266 0.42 7.90 -13.09
CA TYR A 266 -0.05 6.52 -13.09
C TYR A 266 -0.47 6.14 -11.68
N THR A 267 -1.72 5.71 -11.51
CA THR A 267 -2.21 5.28 -10.20
C THR A 267 -2.27 3.76 -10.11
N ALA A 268 -1.94 3.24 -8.93
CA ALA A 268 -1.87 1.81 -8.65
C ALA A 268 -2.35 1.47 -7.24
N GLY A 269 -2.37 0.18 -6.93
CA GLY A 269 -2.76 -0.32 -5.62
C GLY A 269 -4.27 -0.38 -5.43
N THR A 270 -4.69 -0.71 -4.22
CA THR A 270 -6.11 -0.85 -3.86
C THR A 270 -6.89 0.46 -4.01
N GLY A 271 -6.20 1.60 -3.94
CA GLY A 271 -6.78 2.93 -4.08
C GLY A 271 -6.68 3.56 -5.47
N SER A 272 -6.26 2.81 -6.50
CA SER A 272 -5.91 3.38 -7.82
C SER A 272 -7.05 4.18 -8.46
N GLY A 273 -8.28 3.65 -8.45
CA GLY A 273 -9.45 4.28 -9.07
C GLY A 273 -9.84 5.59 -8.37
N LEU A 274 -9.78 5.62 -7.04
CA LEU A 274 -10.03 6.84 -6.24
C LEU A 274 -8.97 7.91 -6.54
N LEU A 275 -7.70 7.52 -6.64
CA LEU A 275 -6.62 8.44 -6.98
C LEU A 275 -6.70 8.94 -8.41
N ALA A 276 -7.06 8.08 -9.38
CA ALA A 276 -7.12 8.47 -10.78
C ALA A 276 -8.15 9.58 -11.00
N SER A 277 -9.36 9.41 -10.43
CA SER A 277 -10.42 10.43 -10.49
C SER A 277 -10.04 11.72 -9.75
N THR A 278 -9.29 11.59 -8.65
CA THR A 278 -8.88 12.73 -7.82
C THR A 278 -7.74 13.55 -8.41
N LEU A 279 -6.74 12.88 -9.00
CA LEU A 279 -5.50 13.49 -9.49
C LEU A 279 -5.52 13.76 -11.00
N GLY A 280 -6.53 13.28 -11.73
CA GLY A 280 -6.56 13.34 -13.20
C GLY A 280 -5.51 12.43 -13.84
N GLY A 281 -5.21 11.28 -13.21
CA GLY A 281 -4.22 10.32 -13.67
C GLY A 281 -4.81 9.11 -14.41
N THR A 282 -3.94 8.27 -14.94
CA THR A 282 -4.30 7.00 -15.57
C THR A 282 -4.29 5.89 -14.52
N ASP A 283 -5.45 5.27 -14.27
CA ASP A 283 -5.53 4.05 -13.47
C ASP A 283 -4.90 2.89 -14.24
N LEU A 284 -3.80 2.34 -13.73
CA LEU A 284 -3.11 1.22 -14.35
C LEU A 284 -4.00 -0.03 -14.51
N THR A 285 -5.09 -0.14 -13.76
CA THR A 285 -6.08 -1.21 -13.94
C THR A 285 -6.68 -1.21 -15.35
N SER A 286 -6.76 -0.05 -16.00
CA SER A 286 -7.22 0.06 -17.40
C SER A 286 -6.21 -0.47 -18.42
N GLU A 287 -4.94 -0.63 -18.05
CA GLU A 287 -3.85 -0.99 -18.96
C GLU A 287 -3.30 -2.38 -18.70
N ILE A 288 -3.13 -2.74 -17.42
CA ILE A 288 -2.60 -4.04 -16.98
C ILE A 288 -3.62 -4.87 -16.19
N GLY A 289 -4.89 -4.43 -16.16
CA GLY A 289 -5.96 -5.17 -15.51
C GLY A 289 -5.76 -5.33 -14.01
N PRO A 290 -6.23 -6.45 -13.41
CA PRO A 290 -6.12 -6.72 -11.98
C PRO A 290 -4.69 -6.62 -11.44
N ALA A 291 -3.66 -6.76 -12.29
CA ALA A 291 -2.26 -6.68 -11.89
C ALA A 291 -1.88 -5.36 -11.20
N ALA A 292 -2.59 -4.26 -11.48
CA ALA A 292 -2.38 -2.97 -10.82
C ALA A 292 -2.61 -3.03 -9.29
N THR A 293 -3.47 -3.93 -8.80
CA THR A 293 -3.74 -4.11 -7.36
C THR A 293 -2.58 -4.83 -6.63
N ALA A 294 -1.80 -5.60 -7.38
CA ALA A 294 -0.62 -6.32 -6.94
C ALA A 294 0.65 -5.87 -7.70
N LEU A 295 0.74 -4.56 -7.97
CA LEU A 295 1.76 -3.99 -8.85
C LEU A 295 3.19 -4.42 -8.47
N PRO A 296 3.64 -4.41 -7.21
CA PRO A 296 5.01 -4.83 -6.90
C PRO A 296 5.31 -6.28 -7.29
N ALA A 297 4.37 -7.21 -7.06
CA ALA A 297 4.52 -8.61 -7.42
C ALA A 297 4.55 -8.79 -8.94
N PHE A 298 3.66 -8.09 -9.67
CA PHE A 298 3.67 -8.09 -11.12
C PHE A 298 4.95 -7.47 -11.69
N ALA A 299 5.35 -6.32 -11.16
CA ALA A 299 6.50 -5.55 -11.61
C ALA A 299 7.81 -6.30 -11.41
N VAL A 300 8.06 -6.91 -10.24
CA VAL A 300 9.32 -7.63 -9.99
C VAL A 300 9.50 -8.79 -10.96
N ARG A 301 8.41 -9.48 -11.31
CA ARG A 301 8.40 -10.56 -12.30
C ARG A 301 8.76 -10.07 -13.69
N GLU A 302 8.15 -8.97 -14.13
CA GLU A 302 8.41 -8.37 -15.44
C GLU A 302 9.84 -7.79 -15.53
N VAL A 303 10.33 -7.20 -14.44
CA VAL A 303 11.72 -6.73 -14.34
C VAL A 303 12.70 -7.91 -14.43
N LEU A 304 12.44 -9.03 -13.76
CA LEU A 304 13.29 -10.23 -13.88
C LEU A 304 13.27 -10.82 -15.28
N ARG A 305 12.08 -10.94 -15.90
CA ARG A 305 11.91 -11.43 -17.28
C ARG A 305 12.74 -10.62 -18.27
N ARG A 306 12.68 -9.28 -18.16
CA ARG A 306 13.48 -8.37 -19.00
C ARG A 306 14.99 -8.50 -18.79
N SER A 307 15.44 -8.80 -17.57
CA SER A 307 16.88 -8.95 -17.29
C SER A 307 17.50 -10.22 -17.89
N ARG A 308 16.68 -11.17 -18.34
CA ARG A 308 17.10 -12.46 -18.89
C ARG A 308 16.96 -12.58 -20.42
N GLY A 309 16.28 -11.63 -21.07
CA GLY A 309 16.11 -11.57 -22.53
C GLY A 309 16.94 -10.47 -23.14
#